data_AF-A0A960DS79-F1
#
_entry.id   AF-A0A960DS79-F1
#
_cell.length_a   1.000
_cell.length_b   1.000
_cell.length_c   1.000
_cell.angle_alpha   90.00
_cell.angle_beta   90.00
_cell.angle_gamma   90.00
#
_symmetry.space_group_name_H-M   'P 1'
#
loop_
_entity.id
_entity.type
_entity.pdbx_description
1 polymer ?
#
loop_
_entity_poly.entity_id
_entity_poly.type
_entity_poly.pdbx_seq_one_letter_code
_entity_poly.pdbx_strand_id
1 'polypeptide(L)'
;MGQQIAVVAKPSPNAGVLRFEANRNLTGMGHELFRSAAEAIGPRPAAKLARTLLEAGGVDTVHIYGNMITVDLAKGADGGGVADAIRDLYQYWKPGMELPVFEDVVAEAAPAAASGDSGEAGGAESEYTRRVPAHLIERSQAGLAKWKANHGG
;
A
#
# COMPACT_ATOMS: atom_id res chain seq x y z
N MET A 1 11.41 12.26 -9.10
CA MET A 1 11.02 12.97 -7.86
C MET A 1 9.50 13.05 -7.83
N GLY A 2 8.84 12.64 -6.74
CA GLY A 2 7.37 12.62 -6.64
C GLY A 2 6.74 14.01 -6.68
N GLN A 3 5.54 14.12 -7.25
CA GLN A 3 4.79 15.39 -7.35
C GLN A 3 4.06 15.70 -6.03
N GLN A 4 4.12 16.96 -5.59
CA GLN A 4 3.37 17.44 -4.42
C GLN A 4 1.86 17.36 -4.64
N ILE A 5 1.08 17.23 -3.55
CA ILE A 5 -0.37 17.41 -3.63
C ILE A 5 -0.68 18.90 -3.76
N ALA A 6 -1.30 19.29 -4.87
CA ALA A 6 -1.98 20.57 -5.01
C ALA A 6 -3.44 20.39 -4.57
N VAL A 7 -3.95 21.36 -3.80
CA VAL A 7 -5.32 21.37 -3.30
C VAL A 7 -5.98 22.68 -3.68
N VAL A 8 -7.16 22.58 -4.31
CA VAL A 8 -7.98 23.73 -4.71
C VAL A 8 -9.29 23.68 -3.96
N ALA A 9 -9.61 24.73 -3.21
CA ALA A 9 -10.92 24.88 -2.58
C ALA A 9 -11.98 25.15 -3.66
N LYS A 10 -13.12 24.46 -3.56
CA LYS A 10 -14.27 24.65 -4.42
C LYS A 10 -15.39 25.33 -3.63
N PRO A 11 -16.17 26.23 -4.26
CA PRO A 11 -17.32 26.83 -3.60
C PRO A 11 -18.34 25.75 -3.21
N SER A 12 -18.94 25.93 -2.04
CA SER A 12 -20.05 25.12 -1.53
C SER A 12 -21.23 26.04 -1.20
N PRO A 13 -22.46 25.70 -1.61
CA PRO A 13 -23.65 26.47 -1.24
C PRO A 13 -24.09 26.23 0.21
N ASN A 14 -23.59 25.15 0.84
CA ASN A 14 -23.97 24.77 2.20
C ASN A 14 -22.96 25.36 3.20
N ALA A 15 -23.44 26.19 4.12
CA ALA A 15 -22.62 26.69 5.22
C ALA A 15 -22.11 25.52 6.07
N GLY A 16 -20.83 25.57 6.45
CA GLY A 16 -20.17 24.50 7.20
C GLY A 16 -19.68 23.32 6.35
N VAL A 17 -19.91 23.32 5.03
CA VAL A 17 -19.40 22.27 4.14
C VAL A 17 -18.23 22.80 3.32
N LEU A 18 -17.04 22.25 3.52
CA LEU A 18 -15.86 22.55 2.74
C LEU A 18 -15.65 21.51 1.64
N ARG A 19 -15.31 21.98 0.44
CA ARG A 19 -15.03 21.11 -0.72
C ARG A 19 -13.65 21.40 -1.25
N PHE A 20 -12.88 20.36 -1.48
CA PHE A 20 -11.53 20.44 -2.02
C PHE A 20 -11.36 19.47 -3.18
N GLU A 21 -10.60 19.89 -4.17
CA GLU A 21 -10.12 19.06 -5.26
C GLU A 21 -8.60 18.93 -5.15
N ALA A 22 -8.10 17.70 -5.08
CA ALA A 22 -6.68 17.42 -5.13
C ALA A 22 -6.22 17.07 -6.56
N ASN A 23 -4.93 17.25 -6.87
CA ASN A 23 -4.33 16.72 -8.10
C ASN A 23 -4.05 15.20 -8.04
N ARG A 24 -4.64 14.48 -7.07
CA ARG A 24 -4.38 13.06 -6.84
C ARG A 24 -5.64 12.33 -6.36
N ASN A 25 -5.86 11.14 -6.89
CA ASN A 25 -6.93 10.26 -6.41
C ASN A 25 -6.53 9.67 -5.06
N LEU A 26 -7.42 9.80 -4.08
CA LEU A 26 -7.29 9.30 -2.72
C LEU A 26 -8.08 8.00 -2.51
N THR A 27 -9.11 7.77 -3.33
CA THR A 27 -9.90 6.53 -3.37
C THR A 27 -9.90 5.92 -4.77
N GLY A 28 -10.37 4.67 -4.86
CA GLY A 28 -10.62 3.98 -6.13
C GLY A 28 -11.99 4.34 -6.71
N MET A 29 -12.80 3.33 -7.04
CA MET A 29 -14.14 3.51 -7.61
C MET A 29 -15.24 3.80 -6.56
N GLY A 30 -14.89 3.80 -5.28
CA GLY A 30 -15.84 3.90 -4.17
C GLY A 30 -15.91 5.30 -3.57
N HIS A 31 -17.11 5.64 -3.10
CA HIS A 31 -17.33 6.72 -2.14
C HIS A 31 -16.97 6.22 -0.75
N GLU A 32 -16.16 6.99 -0.04
CA GLU A 32 -15.78 6.69 1.33
C GLU A 32 -16.32 7.79 2.25
N LEU A 33 -17.07 7.41 3.28
CA LEU A 33 -17.67 8.32 4.25
C LEU A 33 -17.23 7.90 5.65
N PHE A 34 -16.68 8.85 6.41
CA PHE A 34 -16.19 8.63 7.75
C PHE A 34 -16.87 9.60 8.71
N ARG A 35 -17.54 9.07 9.74
CA ARG A 35 -18.15 9.86 10.82
C ARG A 35 -17.34 9.84 12.10
N SER A 36 -16.33 8.98 12.17
CA SER A 36 -15.44 8.85 13.32
C SER A 36 -14.07 8.35 12.91
N ALA A 37 -13.05 8.70 13.69
CA ALA A 37 -11.68 8.21 13.48
C ALA A 37 -11.60 6.67 13.58
N ALA A 38 -12.49 6.05 14.35
CA ALA A 38 -12.58 4.60 14.50
C ALA A 38 -13.02 3.87 13.22
N GLU A 39 -13.81 4.52 12.35
CA GLU A 39 -14.19 3.99 11.03
C GLU A 39 -13.03 4.06 10.02
N ALA A 40 -12.07 4.96 10.26
CA ALA A 40 -10.95 5.24 9.36
C ALA A 40 -9.80 4.23 9.54
N ILE A 41 -10.09 2.96 9.24
CA ILE A 41 -9.19 1.82 9.47
C ILE A 41 -8.21 1.61 8.31
N GLY A 42 -6.96 1.32 8.66
CA GLY A 42 -5.92 0.87 7.75
C GLY A 42 -5.05 1.98 7.16
N PRO A 43 -4.13 1.63 6.24
CA PRO A 43 -3.13 2.54 5.70
C PRO A 43 -3.58 3.31 4.45
N ARG A 44 -4.83 3.13 4.00
CA ARG A 44 -5.35 3.75 2.77
C ARG A 44 -5.30 5.29 2.90
N PRO A 45 -4.93 6.04 1.84
CA PRO A 45 -4.80 7.49 1.92
C PRO A 45 -6.05 8.19 2.43
N ALA A 46 -7.23 7.78 1.96
CA ALA A 46 -8.51 8.30 2.43
C ALA A 46 -8.75 8.08 3.93
N ALA A 47 -8.50 6.86 4.43
CA ALA A 47 -8.61 6.55 5.86
C ALA A 47 -7.59 7.35 6.70
N LYS A 48 -6.35 7.47 6.24
CA LYS A 48 -5.33 8.27 6.94
C LYS A 48 -5.76 9.74 7.04
N LEU A 49 -6.21 10.32 5.93
CA LEU A 49 -6.67 11.71 5.89
C LEU A 49 -7.88 11.92 6.80
N ALA A 50 -8.90 11.07 6.68
CA ALA A 50 -10.11 11.15 7.49
C ALA A 50 -9.80 11.06 8.98
N ARG A 51 -8.92 10.14 9.37
CA ARG A 51 -8.46 10.02 10.77
C ARG A 51 -7.80 11.31 11.25
N THR A 52 -6.84 11.85 10.50
CA THR A 52 -6.17 13.11 10.86
C THR A 52 -7.15 14.27 11.02
N LEU A 53 -8.11 14.42 10.12
CA LEU A 53 -9.11 15.51 10.19
C LEU A 53 -10.07 15.33 11.37
N LEU A 54 -10.55 14.11 11.60
CA LEU A 54 -11.50 13.83 12.68
C LEU A 54 -10.83 13.89 14.07
N GLU A 55 -9.56 13.51 14.18
CA GLU A 55 -8.78 13.61 15.43
C GLU A 55 -8.35 15.06 15.74
N ALA A 56 -8.10 15.88 14.72
CA ALA A 56 -7.78 17.31 14.91
C ALA A 56 -8.96 18.10 15.51
N GLY A 57 -10.18 17.58 15.40
CA GLY A 57 -11.40 18.21 15.89
C GLY A 57 -11.97 19.27 14.94
N GLY A 58 -13.20 19.71 15.21
CA GLY A 58 -13.88 20.71 14.36
C GLY A 58 -14.47 20.17 13.06
N VAL A 59 -14.37 18.86 12.83
CA VAL A 59 -14.94 18.15 11.67
C VAL A 59 -15.90 17.07 12.18
N ASP A 60 -17.14 17.09 11.67
CA ASP A 60 -18.16 16.08 11.99
C ASP A 60 -18.10 14.89 11.04
N THR A 61 -17.81 15.12 9.76
CA THR A 61 -17.82 14.05 8.74
C THR A 61 -16.86 14.35 7.60
N VAL A 62 -16.19 13.31 7.09
CA VAL A 62 -15.30 13.39 5.93
C VAL A 62 -15.80 12.43 4.85
N HIS A 63 -16.08 12.96 3.67
CA HIS A 63 -16.47 12.21 2.49
C HIS A 63 -15.44 12.38 1.37
N ILE A 64 -14.98 11.27 0.79
CA ILE A 64 -13.93 11.27 -0.24
C ILE A 64 -14.37 10.41 -1.42
N TYR A 65 -14.24 10.95 -2.62
CA TYR A 65 -14.47 10.23 -3.87
C TYR A 65 -13.46 10.68 -4.93
N GLY A 66 -12.64 9.74 -5.41
CA GLY A 66 -11.54 10.04 -6.32
C GLY A 66 -10.60 11.07 -5.70
N ASN A 67 -10.53 12.26 -6.30
CA ASN A 67 -9.72 13.39 -5.84
C ASN A 67 -10.54 14.48 -5.11
N MET A 68 -11.84 14.27 -4.92
CA MET A 68 -12.73 15.22 -4.26
C MET A 68 -12.87 14.88 -2.78
N ILE A 69 -12.62 15.87 -1.92
CA ILE A 69 -12.78 15.79 -0.48
C ILE A 69 -13.89 16.75 -0.07
N THR A 70 -14.89 16.24 0.62
CA THR A 70 -15.96 17.03 1.22
C THR A 70 -15.89 16.85 2.73
N VAL A 71 -15.85 17.96 3.46
CA VAL A 71 -15.71 17.99 4.91
C VAL A 71 -16.89 18.75 5.48
N ASP A 72 -17.67 18.09 6.32
CA ASP A 72 -18.71 18.73 7.10
C ASP A 72 -18.10 19.16 8.44
N LEU A 73 -18.10 20.47 8.69
CA LEU A 73 -17.55 21.06 9.90
C LEU A 73 -18.51 20.93 11.07
N ALA A 74 -17.94 20.74 12.25
CA ALA A 74 -18.68 20.84 13.50
C ALA A 74 -19.28 22.24 13.67
N LYS A 75 -20.42 22.32 14.36
CA LYS A 75 -21.12 23.60 14.56
C LYS A 75 -20.21 24.64 15.22
N GLY A 76 -19.95 25.74 14.51
CA GLY A 76 -19.13 26.85 14.98
C GLY A 76 -17.62 26.72 14.68
N ALA A 77 -17.19 25.65 14.01
CA ALA A 77 -15.83 25.53 13.50
C ALA A 77 -15.67 26.31 12.18
N ASP A 78 -14.47 26.82 11.93
CA ASP A 78 -14.11 27.58 10.72
C ASP A 78 -13.39 26.73 9.67
N GLY A 79 -12.99 25.50 10.03
CA GLY A 79 -12.27 24.58 9.16
C GLY A 79 -10.81 24.97 8.89
N GLY A 80 -10.21 25.79 9.76
CA GLY A 80 -8.79 26.12 9.71
C GLY A 80 -7.91 24.85 9.67
N GLY A 81 -6.88 24.87 8.83
CA GLY A 81 -5.90 23.77 8.72
C GLY A 81 -6.35 22.55 7.90
N VAL A 82 -7.61 22.45 7.47
CA VAL A 82 -8.08 21.31 6.65
C VAL A 82 -7.32 21.22 5.32
N ALA A 83 -7.12 22.34 4.63
CA ALA A 83 -6.39 22.36 3.36
C ALA A 83 -4.91 21.98 3.53
N ASP A 84 -4.29 22.37 4.65
CA ASP A 84 -2.92 22.01 4.99
C ASP A 84 -2.78 20.51 5.25
N ALA A 85 -3.71 19.94 6.03
CA ALA A 85 -3.75 18.50 6.30
C ALA A 85 -3.88 17.67 5.02
N ILE A 86 -4.67 18.12 4.03
CA ILE A 86 -4.78 17.45 2.73
C ILE A 86 -3.44 17.53 1.95
N ARG A 87 -2.78 18.70 1.93
CA ARG A 87 -1.47 18.86 1.28
C ARG A 87 -0.38 18.00 1.91
N ASP A 88 -0.48 17.79 3.22
CA ASP A 88 0.50 17.08 4.03
C ASP A 88 0.28 15.55 4.06
N LEU A 89 -0.74 15.03 3.37
CA LEU A 89 -1.13 13.62 3.47
C LEU A 89 0.01 12.64 3.15
N TYR A 90 0.81 12.94 2.13
CA TYR A 90 2.08 12.25 1.96
C TYR A 90 3.24 13.19 2.25
N GLN A 91 4.10 12.76 3.17
CA GLN A 91 5.07 13.63 3.82
C GLN A 91 6.47 13.50 3.22
N TYR A 92 6.69 12.50 2.35
CA TYR A 92 8.01 12.19 1.77
C TYR A 92 8.60 13.29 0.87
N TRP A 93 7.85 14.35 0.58
CA TRP A 93 8.29 15.51 -0.18
C TRP A 93 8.39 16.78 0.65
N LYS A 94 8.10 16.74 1.95
CA LYS A 94 8.37 17.89 2.82
C LYS A 94 9.88 18.02 3.03
N PRO A 95 10.46 19.22 2.87
CA PRO A 95 11.84 19.47 3.29
C PRO A 95 12.04 19.00 4.74
N GLY A 96 13.01 18.11 4.97
CA GLY A 96 13.33 17.55 6.30
C GLY A 96 12.65 16.22 6.66
N MET A 97 11.83 15.64 5.78
CA MET A 97 11.31 14.27 5.96
C MET A 97 12.27 13.25 5.36
N GLU A 98 12.88 12.41 6.21
CA GLU A 98 13.71 11.30 5.77
C GLU A 98 12.85 10.15 5.21
N LEU A 99 13.32 9.52 4.14
CA LEU A 99 12.72 8.29 3.62
C LEU A 99 12.91 7.18 4.66
N PRO A 100 11.86 6.42 5.02
CA PRO A 100 12.03 5.23 5.83
C PRO A 100 13.03 4.31 5.13
N VAL A 101 14.14 4.02 5.80
CA VAL A 101 15.11 3.06 5.30
C VAL A 101 14.50 1.68 5.54
N PHE A 102 14.19 0.97 4.47
CA PHE A 102 13.83 -0.43 4.59
C PHE A 102 15.11 -1.20 4.91
N GLU A 103 15.17 -1.88 6.04
CA GLU A 103 16.22 -2.88 6.25
C GLU A 103 16.02 -3.98 5.22
N ASP A 104 16.80 -3.95 4.14
CA ASP A 104 16.94 -5.07 3.23
C ASP A 104 17.55 -6.21 4.04
N VAL A 105 16.71 -7.10 4.55
CA VAL A 105 17.16 -8.35 5.16
C VAL A 105 17.62 -9.26 4.01
N VAL A 106 18.73 -8.89 3.37
CA VAL A 106 19.50 -9.80 2.53
C VAL A 106 20.13 -10.77 3.52
N ALA A 107 19.43 -11.87 3.79
CA ALA A 107 20.08 -13.03 4.37
C ALA A 107 21.23 -13.38 3.42
N GLU A 108 22.46 -13.13 3.86
CA GLU A 108 23.70 -13.46 3.18
C GLU A 108 23.58 -14.87 2.60
N ALA A 109 23.28 -14.97 1.30
CA ALA A 109 23.32 -16.22 0.61
C ALA A 109 24.80 -16.57 0.51
N ALA A 110 25.24 -17.50 1.37
CA ALA A 110 26.58 -18.06 1.33
C ALA A 110 26.97 -18.36 -0.12
N PRO A 111 28.19 -18.00 -0.55
CA PRO A 111 28.56 -18.05 -1.95
C PRO A 111 28.36 -19.46 -2.50
N ALA A 112 27.62 -19.56 -3.59
CA ALA A 112 27.43 -20.79 -4.32
C ALA A 112 28.81 -21.34 -4.70
N ALA A 113 29.23 -22.42 -4.05
CA ALA A 113 30.42 -23.16 -4.41
C ALA A 113 30.28 -23.60 -5.88
N ALA A 114 31.30 -23.29 -6.67
CA ALA A 114 31.37 -23.59 -8.08
C ALA A 114 31.03 -25.05 -8.35
N SER A 115 30.12 -25.28 -9.30
CA SER A 115 29.82 -26.59 -9.87
C SER A 115 31.07 -27.14 -10.56
N GLY A 116 31.82 -27.98 -9.83
CA GLY A 116 32.79 -28.90 -10.41
C GLY A 116 32.08 -30.15 -10.91
N ASP A 117 32.35 -30.48 -12.17
CA ASP A 117 31.93 -31.68 -12.87
C ASP A 117 32.39 -32.99 -12.20
N SER A 118 31.76 -34.07 -12.65
CA SER A 118 32.03 -35.51 -12.48
C SER A 118 31.20 -36.25 -11.43
N GLY A 119 30.46 -37.23 -11.93
CA GLY A 119 29.50 -38.02 -11.19
C GLY A 119 30.13 -39.01 -10.23
N GLU A 120 29.37 -39.35 -9.19
CA GLU A 120 29.35 -40.68 -8.59
C GLU A 120 28.07 -40.75 -7.74
N ALA A 121 27.34 -41.86 -7.81
CA ALA A 121 26.15 -42.09 -7.01
C ALA A 121 26.54 -42.16 -5.51
N GLY A 122 26.00 -41.25 -4.69
CA GLY A 122 26.34 -41.20 -3.26
C GLY A 122 25.42 -40.34 -2.41
N GLY A 123 24.24 -40.90 -2.07
CA GLY A 123 23.45 -40.68 -0.85
C GLY A 123 23.59 -39.39 -0.03
N ALA A 124 23.26 -38.23 -0.60
CA ALA A 124 22.91 -37.04 0.19
C ALA A 124 21.57 -36.47 -0.28
N GLU A 125 20.63 -36.28 0.64
CA GLU A 125 19.38 -35.58 0.35
C GLU A 125 19.69 -34.16 -0.15
N SER A 126 19.28 -33.86 -1.37
CA SER A 126 19.40 -32.53 -1.95
C SER A 126 18.74 -31.47 -1.06
N GLU A 127 19.26 -30.24 -1.06
CA GLU A 127 18.58 -29.10 -0.40
C GLU A 127 17.14 -28.92 -0.88
N TYR A 128 16.87 -29.30 -2.13
CA TYR A 128 15.54 -29.33 -2.71
C TYR A 128 14.60 -30.32 -1.99
N THR A 129 15.05 -31.54 -1.71
CA THR A 129 14.26 -32.55 -0.99
C THR A 129 14.02 -32.19 0.48
N ARG A 130 14.87 -31.34 1.10
CA ARG A 130 14.67 -30.85 2.47
C ARG A 130 13.62 -29.75 2.58
N ARG A 131 13.56 -28.85 1.61
CA ARG A 131 12.70 -27.66 1.66
C ARG A 131 11.31 -27.89 1.08
N VAL A 132 11.17 -28.87 0.18
CA VAL A 132 9.92 -29.11 -0.56
C VAL A 132 9.21 -30.35 0.01
N PRO A 133 7.93 -30.24 0.43
CA PRO A 133 7.14 -31.39 0.84
C PRO A 133 7.06 -32.48 -0.24
N ALA A 134 7.17 -33.75 0.18
CA ALA A 134 7.26 -34.91 -0.72
C ALA A 134 6.15 -34.97 -1.80
N HIS A 135 4.90 -34.67 -1.43
CA HIS A 135 3.77 -34.69 -2.37
C HIS A 135 3.90 -33.69 -3.53
N LEU A 136 4.64 -32.59 -3.36
CA LEU A 136 4.90 -31.63 -4.44
C LEU A 136 6.00 -32.11 -5.38
N ILE A 137 7.00 -32.82 -4.83
CA ILE A 137 8.07 -33.43 -5.62
C ILE A 137 7.49 -34.51 -6.53
N GLU A 138 6.62 -35.38 -5.99
CA GLU A 138 5.92 -36.42 -6.75
C GLU A 138 5.08 -35.83 -7.89
N ARG A 139 4.31 -34.76 -7.60
CA ARG A 139 3.51 -34.07 -8.62
C ARG A 139 4.37 -33.45 -9.72
N SER A 140 5.52 -32.89 -9.37
CA SER A 140 6.47 -32.31 -10.32
C SER A 140 7.06 -33.39 -11.23
N GLN A 141 7.50 -34.51 -10.67
CA GLN A 141 8.03 -35.64 -11.42
C GLN A 141 6.99 -36.25 -12.37
N ALA A 142 5.75 -36.42 -11.90
CA ALA A 142 4.64 -36.90 -12.74
C ALA A 142 4.32 -35.93 -13.89
N GLY A 143 4.36 -34.63 -13.63
CA GLY A 143 4.20 -33.59 -14.66
C GLY A 143 5.31 -33.64 -15.71
N LEU A 144 6.57 -33.79 -15.28
CA LEU A 144 7.71 -33.91 -16.18
C LEU A 144 7.62 -35.18 -17.04
N ALA A 145 7.25 -36.32 -16.44
CA ALA A 145 7.07 -37.58 -17.16
C ALA A 145 5.98 -37.48 -18.24
N LYS A 146 4.83 -36.86 -17.89
CA LYS A 146 3.74 -36.60 -18.84
C LYS A 146 4.17 -35.65 -19.96
N TRP A 147 4.93 -34.61 -19.64
CA TRP A 147 5.43 -33.68 -20.64
C TRP A 147 6.39 -34.36 -21.61
N LYS A 148 7.36 -35.15 -21.10
CA LYS A 148 8.31 -35.92 -21.91
C LYS A 148 7.61 -36.94 -22.80
N ALA A 149 6.58 -37.62 -22.30
CA ALA A 149 5.78 -38.55 -23.10
C ALA A 149 5.06 -37.87 -24.27
N ASN A 150 4.69 -36.60 -24.11
CA ASN A 150 3.96 -35.84 -25.13
C ASN A 150 4.86 -35.04 -26.08
N HIS A 151 6.12 -34.77 -25.72
CA HIS A 151 7.01 -33.84 -26.44
C HIS A 151 8.43 -34.39 -26.71
N GLY A 152 8.72 -35.62 -26.28
CA GLY A 152 10.05 -36.24 -26.39
C GLY A 152 10.25 -37.15 -27.60
N GLY A 153 9.53 -36.91 -28.69
CA GLY A 153 9.73 -37.56 -29.99
C GLY A 153 10.55 -36.68 -30.92
#